data_AF-A0A924WSC8-F1
#
_entry.id   AF-A0A924WSC8-F1
#
_cell.length_a   1.000
_cell.length_b   1.000
_cell.length_c   1.000
_cell.angle_alpha   90.00
_cell.angle_beta   90.00
_cell.angle_gamma   90.00
#
_symmetry.space_group_name_H-M   'P 1'
#
loop_
_entity.id
_entity.type
_entity.pdbx_description
1 polymer ?
#
loop_
_entity_poly.entity_id
_entity_poly.type
_entity_poly.pdbx_seq_one_letter_code
_entity_poly.pdbx_strand_id
1 'polypeptide(L)'
;MSPTRSLQLDTEEQVLTEIANLRTGYRQTGNWTLAQICWHVGVPLDKFLNPPEPMDLAATPEQAAIKERFVDYVIAHRAPPPYIKESPPQMMPPPNAGDDAIDGYIENLHKLKAYPHPRVMMGPVGPVTAEEFRICNLFHASHHLSFLEPVAAAPPRRVRLKFDDLDQVAADIQTLRNGYRKSGNWTLAQVCWHLDQAMQLRMKSTPMVPNTPEQDARKPLLEQVLATGALPPGLVAPDSLTPPTVGETAIDAALETIQKFKNFPGPITQHRLFGNLPDATARRLNLIHCAHHLSHLVPTTGTPS
;
A
#
# COMPACT_ATOMS: atom_id res chain seq x y z
N MET A 1 15.41 -26.29 -4.60
CA MET A 1 14.68 -25.89 -3.36
C MET A 1 13.20 -25.93 -3.67
N SER A 2 12.38 -26.48 -2.78
CA SER A 2 10.92 -26.49 -3.00
C SER A 2 10.32 -25.14 -2.62
N PRO A 3 9.33 -24.63 -3.36
CA PRO A 3 8.65 -23.38 -3.04
C PRO A 3 7.99 -23.47 -1.67
N THR A 4 8.02 -22.36 -0.91
CA THR A 4 7.54 -22.37 0.48
C THR A 4 6.04 -22.19 0.65
N ARG A 5 5.36 -21.80 -0.42
CA ARG A 5 3.90 -21.77 -0.50
C ARG A 5 3.46 -22.06 -1.92
N SER A 6 2.22 -22.54 -2.06
CA SER A 6 1.57 -22.58 -3.35
C SER A 6 1.17 -21.16 -3.75
N LEU A 7 1.73 -20.66 -4.85
CA LEU A 7 1.37 -19.37 -5.44
C LEU A 7 1.13 -19.59 -6.93
N GLN A 8 -0.02 -19.14 -7.42
CA GLN A 8 -0.36 -19.11 -8.83
C GLN A 8 -0.88 -17.71 -9.16
N LEU A 9 -0.25 -17.09 -10.15
CA LEU A 9 -0.58 -15.78 -10.68
C LEU A 9 -0.94 -15.98 -12.16
N ASP A 10 -2.17 -15.66 -12.51
CA ASP A 10 -2.73 -15.85 -13.85
C ASP A 10 -2.85 -14.54 -14.64
N THR A 11 -2.61 -13.38 -14.00
CA THR A 11 -2.58 -12.07 -14.68
C THR A 11 -1.46 -11.17 -14.16
N GLU A 12 -1.05 -10.19 -14.96
CA GLU A 12 -0.06 -9.19 -14.57
C GLU A 12 -0.51 -8.39 -13.32
N GLU A 13 -1.80 -8.10 -13.17
CA GLU A 13 -2.34 -7.41 -11.99
C GLU A 13 -2.17 -8.22 -10.71
N GLN A 14 -2.29 -9.54 -10.78
CA GLN A 14 -2.05 -10.40 -9.63
C GLN A 14 -0.57 -10.36 -9.24
N VAL A 15 0.35 -10.35 -10.22
CA VAL A 15 1.79 -10.16 -9.97
C VAL A 15 2.06 -8.81 -9.33
N LEU A 16 1.49 -7.73 -9.85
CA LEU A 16 1.63 -6.38 -9.31
C LEU A 16 1.11 -6.28 -7.86
N THR A 17 -0.05 -6.87 -7.60
CA THR A 17 -0.65 -6.93 -6.26
C THR A 17 0.27 -7.68 -5.30
N GLU A 18 0.84 -8.80 -5.74
CA GLU A 18 1.71 -9.61 -4.90
C GLU A 18 3.04 -8.90 -4.61
N ILE A 19 3.65 -8.25 -5.60
CA ILE A 19 4.83 -7.40 -5.40
C ILE A 19 4.52 -6.28 -4.40
N ALA A 20 3.36 -5.64 -4.52
CA ALA A 20 2.94 -4.59 -3.59
C ALA A 20 2.79 -5.12 -2.16
N ASN A 21 2.23 -6.32 -1.98
CA ASN A 21 2.14 -6.97 -0.67
C ASN A 21 3.53 -7.26 -0.11
N LEU A 22 4.39 -7.89 -0.91
CA LEU A 22 5.75 -8.26 -0.51
C LEU A 22 6.59 -7.01 -0.18
N ARG A 23 6.43 -5.90 -0.90
CA ARG A 23 7.08 -4.61 -0.57
C ARG A 23 6.76 -4.10 0.83
N THR A 24 5.64 -4.52 1.44
CA THR A 24 5.32 -4.13 2.83
C THR A 24 6.07 -4.94 3.89
N GLY A 25 6.68 -6.06 3.50
CA GLY A 25 7.42 -6.97 4.38
C GLY A 25 7.17 -8.42 4.01
N TYR A 26 8.22 -9.24 4.04
CA TYR A 26 8.15 -10.66 3.72
C TYR A 26 9.15 -11.49 4.52
N ARG A 27 8.79 -12.75 4.75
CA ARG A 27 9.72 -13.79 5.18
C ARG A 27 10.31 -14.41 3.92
N GLN A 28 11.63 -14.34 3.80
CA GLN A 28 12.37 -14.98 2.72
C GLN A 28 12.73 -16.41 3.12
N THR A 29 12.54 -17.35 2.19
CA THR A 29 12.90 -18.77 2.40
C THR A 29 13.86 -19.29 1.33
N GLY A 30 13.99 -18.56 0.21
CA GLY A 30 15.02 -18.78 -0.80
C GLY A 30 16.26 -17.92 -0.60
N ASN A 31 17.16 -17.93 -1.59
CA ASN A 31 18.43 -17.20 -1.54
C ASN A 31 18.34 -15.76 -2.08
N TRP A 32 17.20 -15.37 -2.66
CA TRP A 32 17.04 -14.08 -3.31
C TRP A 32 16.01 -13.21 -2.60
N THR A 33 16.33 -11.93 -2.44
CA THR A 33 15.41 -10.89 -1.99
C THR A 33 14.33 -10.61 -3.05
N LEU A 34 13.30 -9.85 -2.68
CA LEU A 34 12.30 -9.36 -3.63
C LEU A 34 12.94 -8.61 -4.80
N ALA A 35 13.88 -7.71 -4.54
CA ALA A 35 14.59 -6.97 -5.59
C ALA A 35 15.36 -7.88 -6.54
N GLN A 36 16.05 -8.89 -6.00
CA GLN A 36 16.79 -9.87 -6.80
C GLN A 36 15.85 -10.76 -7.62
N ILE A 37 14.72 -11.18 -7.06
CA ILE A 37 13.69 -11.91 -7.80
C ILE A 37 13.14 -11.05 -8.93
N CYS A 38 12.70 -9.81 -8.65
CA CYS A 38 12.15 -8.91 -9.66
C CYS A 38 13.16 -8.60 -10.77
N TRP A 39 14.44 -8.41 -10.44
CA TRP A 39 15.50 -8.31 -11.44
C TRP A 39 15.51 -9.55 -12.34
N HIS A 40 15.59 -10.75 -11.73
CA HIS A 40 15.71 -12.02 -12.45
C HIS A 40 14.52 -12.28 -13.38
N VAL A 41 13.29 -12.16 -12.89
CA VAL A 41 12.09 -12.39 -13.68
C VAL A 41 11.79 -11.26 -14.66
N GLY A 42 12.43 -10.09 -14.49
CA GLY A 42 12.35 -8.98 -15.44
C GLY A 42 13.23 -9.16 -16.67
N VAL A 43 14.33 -9.94 -16.58
CA VAL A 43 15.28 -10.13 -17.69
C VAL A 43 14.62 -10.64 -18.99
N PRO A 44 13.72 -11.65 -18.97
CA PRO A 44 13.06 -12.10 -20.19
C PRO A 44 12.20 -11.01 -20.85
N LEU A 45 11.49 -10.21 -20.05
CA LEU A 45 10.66 -9.12 -20.58
C LEU A 45 11.52 -8.01 -21.19
N ASP A 46 12.59 -7.61 -20.51
CA ASP A 46 13.52 -6.58 -20.99
C ASP A 46 14.21 -6.99 -22.31
N LYS A 47 14.68 -8.25 -22.38
CA LYS A 47 15.49 -8.71 -23.52
C LYS A 47 14.67 -9.22 -24.70
N PHE A 48 13.49 -9.79 -24.46
CA PHE A 48 12.80 -10.60 -25.47
C PHE A 48 11.41 -10.08 -25.84
N LEU A 49 10.84 -9.08 -25.16
CA LEU A 49 9.54 -8.52 -25.51
C LEU A 49 9.61 -7.61 -26.76
N ASN A 50 9.99 -8.21 -27.89
CA ASN A 50 10.09 -7.58 -29.19
C ASN A 50 9.42 -8.47 -30.25
N PRO A 51 8.81 -7.90 -31.29
CA PRO A 51 8.19 -8.68 -32.34
C PRO A 51 9.25 -9.44 -33.16
N PRO A 52 8.91 -10.60 -33.75
CA PRO A 52 9.75 -11.21 -34.75
C PRO A 52 9.82 -10.33 -36.01
N GLU A 53 10.99 -10.31 -36.65
CA GLU A 53 11.20 -9.62 -37.93
C GLU A 53 11.68 -10.64 -38.99
N PRO A 54 10.88 -10.92 -40.04
CA PRO A 54 9.50 -10.44 -40.26
C PRO A 54 8.47 -11.07 -39.29
N MET A 55 7.27 -10.51 -39.19
CA MET A 55 6.24 -10.95 -38.23
C MET A 55 5.78 -12.41 -38.45
N ASP A 56 5.85 -12.87 -39.69
CA ASP A 56 5.53 -14.22 -40.14
C ASP A 56 6.72 -15.18 -40.09
N LEU A 57 7.85 -14.77 -39.49
CA LEU A 57 9.03 -15.62 -39.33
C LEU A 57 8.66 -16.98 -38.73
N ALA A 58 9.00 -18.03 -39.47
CA ALA A 58 8.84 -19.41 -39.04
C ALA A 58 9.97 -19.77 -38.07
N ALA A 59 9.65 -20.58 -37.06
CA ALA A 59 10.68 -21.17 -36.20
C ALA A 59 11.54 -22.15 -37.01
N THR A 60 12.84 -22.16 -36.77
CA THR A 60 13.71 -23.23 -37.28
C THR A 60 13.35 -24.57 -36.62
N PRO A 61 13.73 -25.72 -37.20
CA PRO A 61 13.53 -27.03 -36.56
C PRO A 61 14.12 -27.11 -35.14
N GLU A 62 15.26 -26.46 -34.91
CA GLU A 62 15.90 -26.39 -33.59
C GLU A 62 15.07 -25.56 -32.60
N GLN A 63 14.60 -24.38 -33.02
CA GLN A 63 13.73 -23.50 -32.22
C GLN A 63 12.42 -24.21 -31.87
N ALA A 64 11.79 -24.91 -32.82
CA ALA A 64 10.58 -25.69 -32.58
C ALA A 64 10.82 -26.77 -31.50
N ALA A 65 11.94 -27.49 -31.58
CA ALA A 65 12.30 -28.48 -30.57
C ALA A 65 12.61 -27.86 -29.19
N ILE A 66 13.14 -26.63 -29.14
CA ILE A 66 13.35 -25.90 -27.88
C ILE A 66 12.01 -25.44 -27.29
N LYS A 67 11.11 -24.89 -28.12
CA LYS A 67 9.75 -24.48 -27.72
C LYS A 67 9.00 -25.65 -27.10
N GLU A 68 8.99 -26.81 -27.76
CA GLU A 68 8.32 -28.03 -27.27
C GLU A 68 8.85 -28.43 -25.87
N ARG A 69 10.17 -28.45 -25.70
CA ARG A 69 10.80 -28.86 -24.44
C ARG A 69 10.70 -27.82 -23.33
N PHE A 70 10.38 -26.56 -23.64
CA PHE A 70 10.36 -25.47 -22.67
C PHE A 70 8.98 -24.83 -22.54
N VAL A 71 8.52 -24.11 -23.57
CA VAL A 71 7.26 -23.35 -23.55
C VAL A 71 6.08 -24.30 -23.42
N ASP A 72 6.00 -25.32 -24.25
CA ASP A 72 4.86 -26.24 -24.25
C ASP A 72 4.83 -27.06 -22.96
N TYR A 73 6.00 -27.41 -22.42
CA TYR A 73 6.12 -28.04 -21.10
C TYR A 73 5.58 -27.14 -19.99
N VAL A 74 5.99 -25.86 -19.93
CA VAL A 74 5.53 -24.91 -18.91
C VAL A 74 4.02 -24.70 -18.99
N ILE A 75 3.48 -24.58 -20.21
CA ILE A 75 2.04 -24.42 -20.43
C ILE A 75 1.27 -25.66 -19.95
N ALA A 76 1.75 -26.86 -20.30
CA ALA A 76 1.08 -28.11 -19.97
C ALA A 76 1.16 -28.46 -18.47
N HIS A 77 2.29 -28.17 -17.82
CA HIS A 77 2.57 -28.66 -16.47
C HIS A 77 2.58 -27.58 -15.39
N ARG A 78 2.62 -26.30 -15.76
CA ARG A 78 2.78 -25.17 -14.83
C ARG A 78 3.96 -25.41 -13.86
N ALA A 79 5.04 -25.95 -14.40
CA ALA A 79 6.23 -26.36 -13.67
C ALA A 79 7.49 -26.08 -14.51
N PRO A 80 8.66 -25.88 -13.89
CA PRO A 80 9.88 -25.72 -14.65
C PRO A 80 10.23 -27.05 -15.32
N PRO A 81 10.75 -27.07 -16.56
CA PRO A 81 11.22 -28.30 -17.18
C PRO A 81 12.26 -29.01 -16.32
N PRO A 82 12.22 -30.35 -16.17
CA PRO A 82 13.01 -31.10 -15.20
C PRO A 82 14.53 -31.05 -15.47
N TYR A 83 14.93 -30.68 -16.68
CA TYR A 83 16.34 -30.49 -17.04
C TYR A 83 16.90 -29.13 -16.57
N ILE A 84 16.04 -28.17 -16.21
CA ILE A 84 16.46 -26.87 -15.66
C ILE A 84 16.56 -27.00 -14.16
N LYS A 85 17.79 -27.18 -13.68
CA LYS A 85 18.08 -27.29 -12.23
C LYS A 85 18.48 -25.96 -11.61
N GLU A 86 19.12 -25.10 -12.38
CA GLU A 86 19.70 -23.84 -11.93
C GLU A 86 19.50 -22.76 -12.99
N SER A 87 19.42 -21.50 -12.55
CA SER A 87 19.37 -20.35 -13.46
C SER A 87 20.71 -20.19 -14.18
N PRO A 88 20.71 -19.87 -15.48
CA PRO A 88 21.94 -19.57 -16.21
C PRO A 88 22.70 -18.39 -15.56
N PRO A 89 24.05 -18.38 -15.58
CA PRO A 89 24.84 -17.31 -14.95
C PRO A 89 24.44 -15.89 -15.35
N GLN A 90 24.06 -15.68 -16.61
CA GLN A 90 23.62 -14.39 -17.16
C GLN A 90 22.23 -13.94 -16.67
N MET A 91 21.50 -14.82 -15.98
CA MET A 91 20.23 -14.52 -15.32
C MET A 91 20.37 -14.51 -13.80
N MET A 92 21.57 -14.65 -13.24
CA MET A 92 21.76 -14.50 -11.80
C MET A 92 21.62 -13.03 -11.39
N PRO A 93 20.77 -12.70 -10.40
CA PRO A 93 20.58 -11.33 -10.00
C PRO A 93 21.82 -10.76 -9.30
N PRO A 94 22.13 -9.46 -9.49
CA PRO A 94 23.25 -8.84 -8.82
C PRO A 94 23.03 -8.85 -7.30
N PRO A 95 24.10 -9.00 -6.49
CA PRO A 95 23.98 -9.08 -5.03
C PRO A 95 23.42 -7.79 -4.41
N ASN A 96 23.54 -6.67 -5.12
CA ASN A 96 23.09 -5.34 -4.70
C ASN A 96 21.83 -4.85 -5.44
N ALA A 97 21.02 -5.75 -6.02
CA ALA A 97 19.73 -5.36 -6.61
C ALA A 97 18.87 -4.63 -5.57
N GLY A 98 18.40 -3.42 -5.89
CA GLY A 98 17.60 -2.57 -5.01
C GLY A 98 16.15 -2.40 -5.50
N ASP A 99 15.46 -1.43 -4.91
CA ASP A 99 14.06 -1.15 -5.25
C ASP A 99 13.85 -0.72 -6.72
N ASP A 100 14.89 -0.19 -7.35
CA ASP A 100 14.95 0.12 -8.79
C ASP A 100 14.71 -1.10 -9.67
N ALA A 101 15.19 -2.28 -9.26
CA ALA A 101 14.91 -3.53 -9.96
C ALA A 101 13.43 -3.96 -9.85
N ILE A 102 12.80 -3.64 -8.72
CA ILE A 102 11.38 -3.91 -8.53
C ILE A 102 10.54 -2.96 -9.40
N ASP A 103 10.88 -1.67 -9.42
CA ASP A 103 10.20 -0.69 -10.28
C ASP A 103 10.38 -1.01 -11.76
N GLY A 104 11.59 -1.41 -12.19
CA GLY A 104 11.86 -1.84 -13.55
C GLY A 104 11.03 -3.07 -13.96
N TYR A 105 10.85 -4.03 -13.05
CA TYR A 105 9.98 -5.18 -13.34
C TYR A 105 8.50 -4.80 -13.43
N ILE A 106 8.02 -3.88 -12.58
CA ILE A 106 6.65 -3.33 -12.68
C ILE A 106 6.44 -2.66 -14.05
N GLU A 107 7.40 -1.85 -14.50
CA GLU A 107 7.35 -1.23 -15.84
C GLU A 107 7.28 -2.30 -16.94
N ASN A 108 8.08 -3.36 -16.84
CA ASN A 108 8.07 -4.46 -17.80
C ASN A 108 6.75 -5.23 -17.83
N LEU A 109 6.09 -5.44 -16.68
CA LEU A 109 4.74 -6.01 -16.63
C LEU A 109 3.72 -5.12 -17.34
N HIS A 110 3.83 -3.80 -17.18
CA HIS A 110 2.97 -2.85 -17.90
C HIS A 110 3.22 -2.93 -19.42
N LYS A 111 4.47 -3.04 -19.86
CA LYS A 111 4.83 -3.23 -21.27
C LYS A 111 4.25 -4.54 -21.83
N LEU A 112 4.37 -5.65 -21.09
CA LEU A 112 3.81 -6.94 -21.49
C LEU A 112 2.29 -6.88 -21.66
N LYS A 113 1.59 -6.22 -20.73
CA LYS A 113 0.15 -6.02 -20.79
C LYS A 113 -0.27 -5.17 -22.00
N ALA A 114 0.50 -4.12 -22.29
CA ALA A 114 0.24 -3.20 -23.40
C ALA A 114 0.82 -3.66 -24.76
N TYR A 115 1.45 -4.84 -24.81
CA TYR A 115 2.18 -5.30 -25.98
C TYR A 115 1.23 -5.53 -27.17
N PRO A 116 1.42 -4.82 -28.32
CA PRO A 116 0.42 -4.77 -29.38
C PRO A 116 0.55 -5.89 -30.43
N HIS A 117 1.65 -6.64 -30.42
CA HIS A 117 1.93 -7.62 -31.45
C HIS A 117 1.45 -9.03 -31.05
N PRO A 118 1.02 -9.86 -32.00
CA PRO A 118 0.53 -11.21 -31.70
C PRO A 118 1.64 -12.20 -31.35
N ARG A 119 2.90 -11.86 -31.63
CA ARG A 119 4.07 -12.74 -31.47
C ARG A 119 5.24 -12.01 -30.83
N VAL A 120 6.10 -12.80 -30.20
CA VAL A 120 7.29 -12.35 -29.47
C VAL A 120 8.48 -13.19 -29.93
N MET A 121 9.63 -12.56 -30.14
CA MET A 121 10.89 -13.26 -30.40
C MET A 121 11.57 -13.65 -29.08
N MET A 122 11.32 -14.87 -28.61
CA MET A 122 11.80 -15.37 -27.32
C MET A 122 13.24 -15.93 -27.41
N GLY A 123 14.19 -15.10 -27.83
CA GLY A 123 15.61 -15.44 -27.88
C GLY A 123 15.88 -16.78 -28.60
N PRO A 124 16.63 -17.73 -28.00
CA PRO A 124 16.92 -19.03 -28.60
C PRO A 124 15.69 -19.93 -28.85
N VAL A 125 14.55 -19.66 -28.18
CA VAL A 125 13.29 -20.40 -28.40
C VAL A 125 12.68 -20.03 -29.76
N GLY A 126 12.98 -18.83 -30.28
CA GLY A 126 12.41 -18.33 -31.52
C GLY A 126 11.04 -17.67 -31.35
N PRO A 127 10.27 -17.53 -32.45
CA PRO A 127 9.03 -16.77 -32.45
C PRO A 127 7.86 -17.56 -31.85
N VAL A 128 7.35 -17.11 -30.71
CA VAL A 128 6.19 -17.66 -29.99
C VAL A 128 5.00 -16.69 -30.05
N THR A 129 3.80 -17.15 -29.71
CA THR A 129 2.66 -16.23 -29.53
C THR A 129 2.86 -15.36 -28.29
N ALA A 130 2.30 -14.15 -28.30
CA ALA A 130 2.35 -13.25 -27.15
C ALA A 130 1.70 -13.87 -25.90
N GLU A 131 0.68 -14.72 -26.10
CA GLU A 131 0.00 -15.41 -25.00
C GLU A 131 0.86 -16.53 -24.40
N GLU A 132 1.53 -17.35 -25.22
CA GLU A 132 2.49 -18.35 -24.72
C GLU A 132 3.62 -17.68 -23.92
N PHE A 133 4.14 -16.56 -24.42
CA PHE A 133 5.15 -15.77 -23.73
C PHE A 133 4.64 -15.21 -22.40
N ARG A 134 3.40 -14.70 -22.37
CA ARG A 134 2.74 -14.21 -21.14
C ARG A 134 2.60 -15.33 -20.11
N ILE A 135 2.08 -16.50 -20.49
CA ILE A 135 1.92 -17.66 -19.59
C ILE A 135 3.27 -18.05 -18.98
N CYS A 136 4.33 -18.10 -19.80
CA CYS A 136 5.68 -18.42 -19.30
C CYS A 136 6.16 -17.39 -18.26
N ASN A 137 5.97 -16.10 -18.51
CA ASN A 137 6.39 -15.04 -17.58
C ASN A 137 5.57 -15.05 -16.28
N LEU A 138 4.26 -15.29 -16.35
CA LEU A 138 3.39 -15.37 -15.17
C LEU A 138 3.71 -16.60 -14.31
N PHE A 139 3.97 -17.74 -14.94
CA PHE A 139 4.50 -18.92 -14.26
C PHE A 139 5.86 -18.62 -13.61
N HIS A 140 6.78 -17.98 -14.34
CA HIS A 140 8.12 -17.64 -13.85
C HIS A 140 8.06 -16.73 -12.62
N ALA A 141 7.21 -15.70 -12.67
CA ALA A 141 6.90 -14.84 -11.53
C ALA A 141 6.33 -15.63 -10.34
N SER A 142 5.30 -16.46 -10.59
CA SER A 142 4.67 -17.31 -9.56
C SER A 142 5.70 -18.20 -8.86
N HIS A 143 6.56 -18.86 -9.64
CA HIS A 143 7.60 -19.72 -9.12
C HIS A 143 8.56 -18.98 -8.20
N HIS A 144 9.11 -17.84 -8.62
CA HIS A 144 10.09 -17.13 -7.80
C HIS A 144 9.48 -16.38 -6.61
N LEU A 145 8.32 -15.72 -6.80
CA LEU A 145 7.65 -15.01 -5.71
C LEU A 145 7.12 -15.97 -4.63
N SER A 146 6.95 -17.26 -4.94
CA SER A 146 6.56 -18.28 -3.94
C SER A 146 7.63 -18.56 -2.86
N PHE A 147 8.89 -18.15 -3.08
CA PHE A 147 9.96 -18.21 -2.07
C PHE A 147 9.93 -17.03 -1.09
N LEU A 148 9.02 -16.08 -1.31
CA LEU A 148 8.75 -14.99 -0.40
C LEU A 148 7.34 -15.19 0.14
N GLU A 149 7.21 -15.14 1.45
CA GLU A 149 5.91 -15.20 2.12
C GLU A 149 5.60 -13.82 2.66
N PRO A 150 4.51 -13.18 2.22
CA PRO A 150 4.09 -11.91 2.80
C PRO A 150 3.96 -12.08 4.31
N VAL A 151 4.66 -11.27 5.09
CA VAL A 151 4.34 -11.16 6.51
C VAL A 151 2.99 -10.49 6.52
N ALA A 152 1.95 -11.16 7.05
CA ALA A 152 0.58 -10.66 7.07
C ALA A 152 0.62 -9.16 7.38
N ALA A 153 0.32 -8.34 6.36
CA ALA A 153 0.47 -6.91 6.51
C ALA A 153 -0.33 -6.51 7.73
N ALA A 154 0.30 -5.83 8.70
CA ALA A 154 -0.44 -5.24 9.78
C ALA A 154 -1.59 -4.46 9.14
N PRO A 155 -2.87 -4.67 9.54
CA PRO A 155 -4.00 -4.02 8.92
C PRO A 155 -3.68 -2.55 8.71
N PRO A 156 -4.04 -1.99 7.53
CA PRO A 156 -3.60 -0.67 7.12
C PRO A 156 -3.83 0.30 8.26
N ARG A 157 -2.92 1.26 8.43
CA ARG A 157 -2.96 2.21 9.55
C ARG A 157 -4.35 2.83 9.78
N ARG A 158 -5.12 3.04 8.69
CA ARG A 158 -6.54 3.40 8.67
C ARG A 158 -7.47 2.55 9.55
N VAL A 159 -7.21 1.25 9.63
CA VAL A 159 -7.99 0.27 10.39
C VAL A 159 -7.48 0.12 11.83
N ARG A 160 -6.18 0.34 12.06
CA ARG A 160 -5.54 0.08 13.36
C ARG A 160 -5.39 1.29 14.27
N LEU A 161 -5.24 2.49 13.72
CA LEU A 161 -4.81 3.63 14.52
C LEU A 161 -5.88 3.96 15.57
N LYS A 162 -5.49 3.82 16.83
CA LYS A 162 -6.26 4.17 18.02
C LYS A 162 -5.30 4.82 19.00
N PHE A 163 -5.81 5.81 19.71
CA PHE A 163 -5.05 6.49 20.76
C PHE A 163 -5.77 6.28 22.09
N ASP A 164 -4.99 5.92 23.11
CA ASP A 164 -5.48 5.82 24.48
C ASP A 164 -5.43 7.18 25.18
N ASP A 165 -4.49 8.03 24.78
CA ASP A 165 -4.28 9.37 25.33
C ASP A 165 -3.72 10.34 24.27
N LEU A 166 -3.59 11.60 24.68
CA LEU A 166 -3.11 12.70 23.83
C LEU A 166 -1.59 12.71 23.64
N ASP A 167 -0.83 12.03 24.49
CA ASP A 167 0.62 11.92 24.34
C ASP A 167 0.95 11.01 23.16
N GLN A 168 0.19 9.92 22.99
CA GLN A 168 0.29 9.05 21.81
C GLN A 168 -0.04 9.82 20.51
N VAL A 169 -1.02 10.72 20.53
CA VAL A 169 -1.33 11.60 19.38
C VAL A 169 -0.12 12.48 19.04
N ALA A 170 0.48 13.12 20.04
CA ALA A 170 1.63 14.00 19.86
C ALA A 170 2.86 13.23 19.34
N ALA A 171 3.14 12.05 19.89
CA ALA A 171 4.25 11.20 19.46
C ALA A 171 4.09 10.72 18.00
N ASP A 172 2.85 10.41 17.62
CA ASP A 172 2.51 10.00 16.26
C ASP A 172 2.67 11.14 15.25
N ILE A 173 2.26 12.37 15.60
CA ILE A 173 2.52 13.58 14.81
C ILE A 173 4.03 13.79 14.63
N GLN A 174 4.82 13.65 15.69
CA GLN A 174 6.29 13.79 15.62
C GLN A 174 6.92 12.73 14.70
N THR A 175 6.43 11.49 14.77
CA THR A 175 6.87 10.42 13.87
C THR A 175 6.56 10.75 12.42
N LEU A 176 5.34 11.21 12.13
CA LEU A 176 4.92 11.61 10.79
C LEU A 176 5.72 12.81 10.28
N ARG A 177 6.12 13.74 11.15
CA ARG A 177 6.94 14.91 10.79
C ARG A 177 8.28 14.49 10.18
N ASN A 178 8.83 13.35 10.59
CA ASN A 178 10.08 12.81 10.03
C ASN A 178 9.92 12.19 8.63
N GLY A 179 8.69 12.02 8.14
CA GLY A 179 8.41 11.53 6.80
C GLY A 179 7.17 10.65 6.75
N TYR A 180 6.32 10.87 5.74
CA TYR A 180 5.09 10.11 5.55
C TYR A 180 4.69 10.03 4.08
N ARG A 181 3.93 8.99 3.75
CA ARG A 181 3.12 8.90 2.53
C ARG A 181 1.68 9.23 2.85
N LYS A 182 1.06 10.02 1.99
CA LYS A 182 -0.34 10.42 2.12
C LYS A 182 -1.25 9.43 1.38
N SER A 183 -2.36 9.06 2.02
CA SER A 183 -3.46 8.28 1.42
C SER A 183 -4.80 9.05 1.39
N GLY A 184 -4.82 10.27 1.93
CA GLY A 184 -5.96 11.20 1.86
C GLY A 184 -5.64 12.46 1.07
N ASN A 185 -6.49 13.49 1.20
CA ASN A 185 -6.28 14.75 0.48
C ASN A 185 -5.37 15.74 1.23
N TRP A 186 -5.28 15.63 2.56
CA TRP A 186 -4.58 16.60 3.40
C TRP A 186 -3.16 16.18 3.76
N THR A 187 -2.22 17.13 3.70
CA THR A 187 -0.86 16.97 4.24
C THR A 187 -0.88 16.89 5.77
N LEU A 188 0.23 16.50 6.40
CA LEU A 188 0.38 16.54 7.86
C LEU A 188 0.08 17.92 8.43
N ALA A 189 0.64 18.98 7.84
CA ALA A 189 0.36 20.36 8.26
C ALA A 189 -1.13 20.72 8.20
N GLN A 190 -1.84 20.29 7.15
CA GLN A 190 -3.28 20.51 7.01
C GLN A 190 -4.10 19.71 8.02
N VAL A 191 -3.73 18.45 8.28
CA VAL A 191 -4.34 17.63 9.34
C VAL A 191 -4.13 18.28 10.71
N CYS A 192 -2.90 18.69 11.03
CA CYS A 192 -2.56 19.36 12.28
C CYS A 192 -3.33 20.66 12.45
N TRP A 193 -3.42 21.50 11.40
CA TRP A 193 -4.24 22.70 11.44
C TRP A 193 -5.71 22.38 11.75
N HIS A 194 -6.29 21.37 11.09
CA HIS A 194 -7.68 21.00 11.33
C HIS A 194 -7.91 20.55 12.77
N LEU A 195 -7.03 19.69 13.30
CA LEU A 195 -7.12 19.19 14.67
C LEU A 195 -6.91 20.30 15.71
N ASP A 196 -5.98 21.22 15.47
CA ASP A 196 -5.78 22.42 16.28
C ASP A 196 -7.07 23.26 16.37
N GLN A 197 -7.65 23.63 15.23
CA GLN A 197 -8.87 24.44 15.20
C GLN A 197 -10.05 23.72 15.88
N ALA A 198 -10.20 22.42 15.63
CA ALA A 198 -11.23 21.61 16.28
C ALA A 198 -11.06 21.62 17.81
N MET A 199 -9.88 21.32 18.34
CA MET A 199 -9.62 21.32 19.79
C MET A 199 -9.78 22.71 20.43
N GLN A 200 -9.34 23.77 19.75
CA GLN A 200 -9.53 25.14 20.21
C GLN A 200 -11.00 25.50 20.34
N LEU A 201 -11.83 25.14 19.35
CA LEU A 201 -13.28 25.34 19.44
C LEU A 201 -13.88 24.59 20.62
N ARG A 202 -13.37 23.40 20.94
CA ARG A 202 -13.83 22.58 22.07
C ARG A 202 -13.55 23.23 23.42
N MET A 203 -12.46 23.98 23.56
CA MET A 203 -12.10 24.69 24.79
C MET A 203 -12.75 26.08 24.91
N LYS A 204 -13.23 26.67 23.81
CA LYS A 204 -13.89 27.98 23.81
C LYS A 204 -15.39 27.83 24.08
N SER A 205 -15.92 28.62 25.02
CA SER A 205 -17.36 28.73 25.21
C SER A 205 -17.98 29.39 23.98
N THR A 206 -18.58 28.59 23.10
CA THR A 206 -19.25 29.08 21.89
C THR A 206 -20.75 28.97 22.10
N PRO A 207 -21.56 29.99 21.75
CA PRO A 207 -23.01 29.93 21.84
C PRO A 207 -23.55 29.01 20.74
N MET A 208 -23.46 27.70 20.96
CA MET A 208 -24.24 26.72 20.21
C MET A 208 -25.48 26.37 21.03
N VAL A 209 -26.53 25.89 20.36
CA VAL A 209 -27.70 25.36 21.06
C VAL A 209 -27.45 23.88 21.31
N PRO A 210 -27.42 23.41 22.58
CA PRO A 210 -27.18 22.01 22.87
C PRO A 210 -28.47 21.22 22.72
N ASN A 211 -28.31 19.95 22.37
CA ASN A 211 -29.37 18.94 22.31
C ASN A 211 -30.53 19.34 21.40
N THR A 212 -30.23 19.85 20.20
CA THR A 212 -31.26 20.06 19.18
C THR A 212 -31.84 18.71 18.72
N PRO A 213 -33.06 18.66 18.15
CA PRO A 213 -33.64 17.42 17.64
C PRO A 213 -32.70 16.66 16.68
N GLU A 214 -31.93 17.38 15.86
CA GLU A 214 -30.96 16.81 14.93
C GLU A 214 -29.73 16.21 15.64
N GLN A 215 -29.31 16.77 16.78
CA GLN A 215 -28.23 16.22 17.60
C GLN A 215 -28.70 14.98 18.36
N ASP A 216 -29.93 15.01 18.89
CA ASP A 216 -30.53 13.87 19.57
C ASP A 216 -30.74 12.68 18.63
N ALA A 217 -31.15 12.93 17.38
CA ALA A 217 -31.27 11.90 16.34
C ALA A 217 -29.93 11.21 16.00
N ARG A 218 -28.79 11.79 16.38
CA ARG A 218 -27.43 11.25 16.14
C ARG A 218 -26.85 10.46 17.30
N LYS A 219 -27.58 10.27 18.41
CA LYS A 219 -27.12 9.45 19.56
C LYS A 219 -26.72 8.02 19.17
N PRO A 220 -27.48 7.27 18.34
CA PRO A 220 -27.06 5.94 17.90
C PRO A 220 -25.74 5.95 17.13
N LEU A 221 -25.48 7.01 16.36
CA LEU A 221 -24.21 7.19 15.66
C LEU A 221 -23.07 7.44 16.66
N LEU A 222 -23.28 8.27 17.69
CA LEU A 222 -22.28 8.48 18.74
C LEU A 222 -21.93 7.15 19.43
N GLU A 223 -22.91 6.34 19.80
CA GLU A 223 -22.71 5.03 20.42
C GLU A 223 -21.89 4.10 19.50
N GLN A 224 -22.23 4.06 18.22
CA GLN A 224 -21.46 3.31 17.21
C GLN A 224 -20.00 3.79 17.11
N VAL A 225 -19.78 5.12 17.06
CA VAL A 225 -18.44 5.71 16.98
C VAL A 225 -17.61 5.35 18.21
N LEU A 226 -18.20 5.44 19.41
CA LEU A 226 -17.52 5.10 20.66
C LEU A 226 -17.20 3.60 20.75
N ALA A 227 -18.14 2.74 20.33
CA ALA A 227 -17.97 1.29 20.35
C ALA A 227 -16.90 0.81 19.35
N THR A 228 -16.88 1.37 18.15
CA THR A 228 -15.93 0.97 17.09
C THR A 228 -14.58 1.68 17.23
N GLY A 229 -14.57 2.87 17.81
CA GLY A 229 -13.43 3.77 17.82
C GLY A 229 -13.16 4.40 16.44
N ALA A 230 -14.16 4.45 15.55
CA ALA A 230 -14.01 4.95 14.19
C ALA A 230 -15.15 5.90 13.80
N LEU A 231 -14.80 6.98 13.10
CA LEU A 231 -15.79 7.85 12.45
C LEU A 231 -16.24 7.20 11.12
N PRO A 232 -17.56 7.18 10.82
CA PRO A 232 -18.04 6.66 9.54
C PRO A 232 -17.62 7.57 8.37
N PRO A 233 -17.56 7.01 7.14
CA PRO A 233 -17.37 7.83 5.95
C PRO A 233 -18.56 8.79 5.74
N GLY A 234 -18.31 9.91 5.06
CA GLY A 234 -19.36 10.85 4.64
C GLY A 234 -19.69 11.97 5.63
N LEU A 235 -19.03 12.02 6.80
CA LEU A 235 -19.12 13.19 7.68
C LEU A 235 -18.35 14.37 7.07
N VAL A 236 -19.08 15.45 6.76
CA VAL A 236 -18.50 16.65 6.16
C VAL A 236 -18.17 17.66 7.26
N ALA A 237 -16.90 18.06 7.32
CA ALA A 237 -16.47 19.18 8.16
C ALA A 237 -17.14 20.47 7.66
N PRO A 238 -17.51 21.42 8.55
CA PRO A 238 -17.95 22.73 8.08
C PRO A 238 -16.84 23.41 7.30
N ASP A 239 -17.19 24.25 6.31
CA ASP A 239 -16.22 24.91 5.43
C ASP A 239 -15.14 25.69 6.20
N SER A 240 -15.51 26.28 7.33
CA SER A 240 -14.59 27.00 8.23
C SER A 240 -13.54 26.12 8.90
N LEU A 241 -13.71 24.79 8.89
CA LEU A 241 -12.76 23.81 9.40
C LEU A 241 -12.10 22.99 8.28
N THR A 242 -12.32 23.34 7.01
CA THR A 242 -11.53 22.79 5.91
C THR A 242 -10.17 23.48 5.90
N PRO A 243 -9.04 22.74 5.96
CA PRO A 243 -7.73 23.34 6.08
C PRO A 243 -7.34 24.12 4.82
N PRO A 244 -6.83 25.36 4.96
CA PRO A 244 -6.23 26.08 3.85
C PRO A 244 -4.86 25.45 3.50
N THR A 245 -4.15 26.04 2.54
CA THR A 245 -2.74 25.72 2.33
C THR A 245 -1.92 26.27 3.49
N VAL A 246 -1.29 25.39 4.27
CA VAL A 246 -0.53 25.73 5.48
C VAL A 246 0.80 24.97 5.52
N GLY A 247 1.80 25.54 6.20
CA GLY A 247 3.13 24.97 6.36
C GLY A 247 3.38 24.31 7.72
N GLU A 248 4.63 23.92 7.97
CA GLU A 248 5.10 23.22 9.17
C GLU A 248 4.71 23.88 10.51
N THR A 249 4.57 25.20 10.55
CA THR A 249 4.18 25.91 11.79
C THR A 249 2.82 25.48 12.33
N ALA A 250 1.93 24.94 11.48
CA ALA A 250 0.66 24.36 11.91
C ALA A 250 0.85 23.08 12.74
N ILE A 251 1.94 22.34 12.54
CA ILE A 251 2.28 21.14 13.30
C ILE A 251 2.64 21.54 14.73
N ASP A 252 3.49 22.55 14.89
CA ASP A 252 3.91 23.05 16.20
C ASP A 252 2.72 23.62 16.99
N ALA A 253 1.85 24.39 16.32
CA ALA A 253 0.62 24.92 16.92
C ALA A 253 -0.32 23.79 17.40
N ALA A 254 -0.49 22.73 16.61
CA ALA A 254 -1.32 21.59 17.00
C ALA A 254 -0.75 20.84 18.21
N LEU A 255 0.57 20.64 18.28
CA LEU A 255 1.22 20.01 19.42
C LEU A 255 1.04 20.84 20.70
N GLU A 256 1.17 22.17 20.60
CA GLU A 256 0.90 23.07 21.72
C GLU A 256 -0.57 23.00 22.17
N THR A 257 -1.51 23.00 21.23
CA THR A 257 -2.95 22.90 21.52
C THR A 257 -3.32 21.54 22.13
N ILE A 258 -2.70 20.44 21.68
CA ILE A 258 -2.89 19.12 22.29
C ILE A 258 -2.50 19.17 23.78
N GLN A 259 -1.37 19.79 24.11
CA GLN A 259 -0.93 19.93 25.50
C GLN A 259 -1.87 20.83 26.31
N LYS A 260 -2.38 21.92 25.72
CA LYS A 260 -3.40 22.77 26.36
C LYS A 260 -4.70 22.01 26.61
N PHE A 261 -5.19 21.26 25.62
CA PHE A 261 -6.41 20.47 25.70
C PHE A 261 -6.32 19.35 26.75
N LYS A 262 -5.17 18.68 26.82
CA LYS A 262 -4.87 17.67 27.85
C LYS A 262 -5.04 18.23 29.26
N ASN A 263 -4.51 19.42 29.51
CA ASN A 263 -4.52 20.06 30.83
C ASN A 263 -5.69 21.03 31.04
N PHE A 264 -6.65 21.10 30.11
CA PHE A 264 -7.74 22.04 30.20
C PHE A 264 -8.66 21.69 31.38
N PRO A 265 -8.78 22.58 32.40
CA PRO A 265 -9.49 22.27 33.65
C PRO A 265 -11.01 22.48 33.55
N GLY A 266 -11.48 23.12 32.48
CA GLY A 266 -12.88 23.45 32.29
C GLY A 266 -13.67 22.35 31.57
N PRO A 267 -15.02 22.43 31.61
CA PRO A 267 -15.85 21.54 30.81
C PRO A 267 -15.59 21.80 29.32
N ILE A 268 -15.46 20.73 28.55
CA ILE A 268 -15.42 20.84 27.09
C ILE A 268 -16.78 21.32 26.59
N THR A 269 -16.79 22.31 25.68
CA THR A 269 -18.02 22.86 25.13
C THR A 269 -18.84 21.79 24.39
N GLN A 270 -20.12 22.07 24.22
CA GLN A 270 -21.06 21.24 23.47
C GLN A 270 -20.58 20.87 22.05
N HIS A 271 -20.91 19.67 21.60
CA HIS A 271 -20.49 19.12 20.31
C HIS A 271 -21.47 19.48 19.22
N ARG A 272 -20.96 19.99 18.09
CA ARG A 272 -21.79 20.36 16.93
C ARG A 272 -22.77 19.27 16.51
N LEU A 273 -22.28 18.03 16.43
CA LEU A 273 -23.08 16.91 15.95
C LEU A 273 -23.85 16.18 17.05
N PHE A 274 -23.43 16.29 18.32
CA PHE A 274 -23.86 15.38 19.39
C PHE A 274 -24.33 16.11 20.66
N GLY A 275 -24.44 17.44 20.64
CA GLY A 275 -24.92 18.22 21.78
C GLY A 275 -24.01 18.13 23.01
N ASN A 276 -24.62 18.11 24.19
CA ASN A 276 -23.89 18.01 25.44
C ASN A 276 -23.35 16.59 25.66
N LEU A 277 -22.05 16.51 25.93
CA LEU A 277 -21.36 15.25 26.20
C LEU A 277 -20.70 15.30 27.58
N PRO A 278 -20.71 14.20 28.35
CA PRO A 278 -19.82 14.07 29.51
C PRO A 278 -18.36 14.30 29.10
N ASP A 279 -17.56 14.89 29.98
CA ASP A 279 -16.18 15.27 29.69
C ASP A 279 -15.33 14.10 29.15
N ALA A 280 -15.41 12.93 29.81
CA ALA A 280 -14.72 11.72 29.37
C ALA A 280 -15.13 11.29 27.96
N THR A 281 -16.42 11.36 27.63
CA THR A 281 -16.95 11.04 26.29
C THR A 281 -16.46 12.05 25.25
N ALA A 282 -16.48 13.34 25.57
CA ALA A 282 -15.97 14.40 24.71
C ALA A 282 -14.48 14.24 24.41
N ARG A 283 -13.67 13.88 25.41
CA ARG A 283 -12.23 13.62 25.25
C ARG A 283 -11.97 12.36 24.45
N ARG A 284 -12.71 11.27 24.70
CA ARG A 284 -12.61 10.03 23.91
C ARG A 284 -12.95 10.28 22.43
N LEU A 285 -13.98 11.07 22.16
CA LEU A 285 -14.34 11.43 20.79
C LEU A 285 -13.23 12.25 20.09
N ASN A 286 -12.52 13.12 20.81
CA ASN A 286 -11.36 13.84 20.25
C ASN A 286 -10.22 12.88 19.87
N LEU A 287 -9.95 11.85 20.67
CA LEU A 287 -8.94 10.83 20.33
C LEU A 287 -9.32 10.06 19.06
N ILE A 288 -10.60 9.68 18.94
CA ILE A 288 -11.13 9.02 17.73
C ILE A 288 -11.02 9.94 16.51
N HIS A 289 -11.30 11.24 16.67
CA HIS A 289 -11.16 12.25 15.62
C HIS A 289 -9.70 12.43 15.17
N CYS A 290 -8.75 12.48 16.12
CA CYS A 290 -7.32 12.50 15.82
C CYS A 290 -6.91 11.25 15.04
N ALA A 291 -7.30 10.07 15.52
CA ALA A 291 -7.01 8.79 14.86
C ALA A 291 -7.57 8.77 13.43
N HIS A 292 -8.81 9.21 13.23
CA HIS A 292 -9.42 9.29 11.90
C HIS A 292 -8.54 10.06 10.92
N HIS A 293 -8.11 11.27 11.26
CA HIS A 293 -7.31 12.09 10.34
C HIS A 293 -5.87 11.61 10.19
N LEU A 294 -5.18 11.29 11.30
CA LEU A 294 -3.78 10.86 11.26
C LEU A 294 -3.62 9.49 10.59
N SER A 295 -4.67 8.68 10.54
CA SER A 295 -4.63 7.38 9.87
C SER A 295 -4.51 7.45 8.35
N HIS A 296 -4.76 8.64 7.76
CA HIS A 296 -4.54 8.91 6.33
C HIS A 296 -3.07 9.16 5.98
N LEU A 297 -2.18 9.24 6.97
CA LEU A 297 -0.77 9.48 6.81
C LEU A 297 -0.02 8.25 7.31
N VAL A 298 0.81 7.64 6.46
CA VAL A 298 1.58 6.43 6.79
C VAL A 298 3.04 6.82 6.92
N PRO A 299 3.69 6.64 8.09
CA PRO A 299 5.12 6.95 8.25
C PRO A 299 5.97 6.25 7.18
N THR A 300 6.95 6.96 6.62
CA THR A 300 7.90 6.36 5.65
C THR A 300 8.96 5.51 6.35
N THR A 301 9.24 5.79 7.62
CA THR A 301 10.17 5.02 8.45
C THR A 301 9.40 3.96 9.22
N GLY A 302 9.37 2.73 8.69
CA GLY A 302 8.82 1.57 9.38
C GLY A 302 9.84 0.91 10.31
N THR A 303 9.65 1.15 11.62
CA THR A 303 10.07 0.36 12.80
C THR A 303 11.56 0.09 13.03
N PRO A 304 12.15 0.48 14.18
CA PRO A 304 13.38 -0.17 14.64
C PRO A 304 13.07 -1.66 14.82
N SER A 305 13.98 -2.49 14.28
CA SER A 305 14.08 -3.94 14.48
C SER A 305 13.95 -4.38 15.93
#